data_AF-A0A4R4Q4J1-F1
#
_entry.id   AF-A0A4R4Q4J1-F1
#
_cell.length_a   1.000
_cell.length_b   1.000
_cell.length_c   1.000
_cell.angle_alpha   90.00
_cell.angle_beta   90.00
_cell.angle_gamma   90.00
#
_symmetry.space_group_name_H-M   'P 1'
#
loop_
_entity.id
_entity.type
_entity.pdbx_description
1 polymer ?
#
loop_
_entity_poly.entity_id
_entity_poly.type
_entity_poly.pdbx_seq_one_letter_code
_entity_poly.pdbx_strand_id
1 'polypeptide(L)'
;MLNIRGISYLVGEDADEVRRDLEIIARELHCTTVMLIDSDGEQLIDAARIALEVGLGVYIRPNVPEMPQAQLLEHLNAVAEVAEELRRAHPDRVTLLVGSEFSHTTPGIVPGPRSFLRLKLILRFRGLLRHRIDRRLHKLLAAAATTARARFHGPVTYGAASWEQVDWSPFDLVGVSLYRGRRNHTTYLDRVRTLVRDNDKPVVITEFGCGAFTGADLRGAGSFQIVNWFADPPRIRADHPRDETVQARYLAELIDLYDAEGVHGCFVFTYAMPDFPHRDAPEFDLDKAGFGVIAVTEDGTHRPKQAFSEVARRYGDMALRRVSP
;
A
#
# COMPACT_ATOMS: atom_id res chain seq x y z
N MET A 1 12.69 -15.44 6.65
CA MET A 1 12.84 -14.04 7.07
C MET A 1 12.42 -13.16 5.91
N LEU A 2 11.72 -12.04 6.15
CA LEU A 2 11.27 -11.12 5.11
C LEU A 2 12.44 -10.66 4.23
N ASN A 3 12.32 -10.85 2.92
CA ASN A 3 13.29 -10.31 1.96
C ASN A 3 13.06 -8.81 1.73
N ILE A 4 11.79 -8.39 1.81
CA ILE A 4 11.39 -6.99 1.67
C ILE A 4 10.75 -6.51 2.96
N ARG A 5 11.43 -5.59 3.62
CA ARG A 5 10.92 -4.79 4.73
C ARG A 5 10.51 -3.45 4.15
N GLY A 6 9.23 -3.32 3.84
CA GLY A 6 8.70 -2.24 3.03
C GLY A 6 7.82 -1.27 3.81
N ILE A 7 7.77 -0.05 3.30
CA ILE A 7 6.76 0.95 3.62
C ILE A 7 6.30 1.63 2.32
N SER A 8 5.04 2.03 2.28
CA SER A 8 4.51 2.84 1.18
C SER A 8 4.84 4.32 1.43
N TYR A 9 5.02 5.07 0.35
CA TYR A 9 5.26 6.51 0.38
C TYR A 9 4.37 7.18 -0.67
N LEU A 10 3.52 8.10 -0.21
CA LEU A 10 2.75 8.98 -1.08
C LEU A 10 3.70 10.10 -1.50
N VAL A 11 3.94 10.24 -2.81
CA VAL A 11 4.99 11.15 -3.29
C VAL A 11 4.56 12.60 -3.07
N GLY A 12 5.44 13.40 -2.44
CA GLY A 12 5.26 14.83 -2.28
C GLY A 12 5.82 15.62 -3.46
N GLU A 13 5.47 16.91 -3.55
CA GLU A 13 5.90 17.78 -4.65
C GLU A 13 7.35 18.28 -4.50
N ASP A 14 7.84 18.43 -3.26
CA ASP A 14 9.18 18.95 -2.96
C ASP A 14 10.23 17.83 -2.94
N ALA A 15 11.16 17.87 -3.90
CA ALA A 15 12.21 16.87 -4.06
C ALA A 15 13.17 16.78 -2.86
N ASP A 16 13.45 17.89 -2.16
CA ASP A 16 14.32 17.89 -0.98
C ASP A 16 13.62 17.26 0.22
N GLU A 17 12.31 17.47 0.35
CA GLU A 17 11.49 16.76 1.33
C GLU A 17 11.42 15.26 1.03
N VAL A 18 11.15 14.89 -0.23
CA VAL A 18 11.14 13.50 -0.69
C VAL A 18 12.47 12.81 -0.38
N ARG A 19 13.61 13.45 -0.66
CA ARG A 19 14.93 12.90 -0.34
C ARG A 19 15.11 12.68 1.16
N ARG A 20 14.76 13.67 1.98
CA ARG A 20 14.87 13.58 3.45
C ARG A 20 14.03 12.44 4.00
N ASP A 21 12.78 12.32 3.55
CA ASP A 21 11.89 11.25 3.98
C ASP A 21 12.41 9.87 3.57
N LEU A 22 12.91 9.73 2.34
CA LEU A 22 13.48 8.47 1.87
C LEU A 22 14.76 8.08 2.61
N GLU A 23 15.58 9.05 3.05
CA GLU A 23 16.73 8.79 3.92
C GLU A 23 16.29 8.28 5.31
N ILE A 24 15.25 8.87 5.90
CA ILE A 24 14.66 8.43 7.17
C ILE A 24 14.09 7.00 7.01
N ILE A 25 13.36 6.75 5.93
CA ILE A 25 12.81 5.42 5.61
C ILE A 25 13.92 4.37 5.53
N ALA A 26 15.03 4.68 4.85
CA ALA A 26 16.15 3.76 4.73
C ALA A 26 16.89 3.54 6.05
N ARG A 27 17.22 4.62 6.75
CA ARG A 27 18.17 4.59 7.87
C ARG A 27 17.52 4.35 9.23
N GLU A 28 16.40 5.02 9.48
CA GLU A 28 15.73 4.99 10.79
C GLU A 28 14.65 3.92 10.86
N LEU A 29 13.86 3.74 9.79
CA LEU A 29 12.90 2.64 9.72
C LEU A 29 13.54 1.31 9.30
N HIS A 30 14.80 1.32 8.86
CA HIS A 30 15.53 0.15 8.38
C HIS A 30 14.83 -0.59 7.23
N CYS A 31 14.03 0.14 6.43
CA CYS A 31 13.37 -0.42 5.26
C CYS A 31 14.41 -0.80 4.20
N THR A 32 14.14 -1.87 3.46
CA THR A 32 14.96 -2.27 2.29
C THR A 32 14.39 -1.73 0.99
N THR A 33 13.10 -1.41 0.99
CA THR A 33 12.34 -1.11 -0.22
C THR A 33 11.21 -0.14 0.12
N VAL A 34 10.93 0.78 -0.78
CA VAL A 34 9.79 1.70 -0.68
C VAL A 34 8.82 1.44 -1.81
N MET A 35 7.51 1.47 -1.53
CA MET A 35 6.49 1.50 -2.59
C MET A 35 6.04 2.94 -2.82
N LEU A 36 6.41 3.49 -3.96
CA LEU A 36 6.08 4.85 -4.37
C LEU A 36 4.70 4.86 -5.02
N ILE A 37 3.84 5.77 -4.55
CA ILE A 37 2.46 5.90 -4.99
C ILE A 37 2.22 7.35 -5.40
N ASP A 38 1.93 7.56 -6.67
CA ASP A 38 1.47 8.83 -7.21
C ASP A 38 0.61 8.60 -8.46
N SER A 39 -0.14 9.62 -8.86
CA SER A 39 -0.86 9.67 -10.14
C SER A 39 0.00 10.22 -11.29
N ASP A 40 1.01 11.03 -10.98
CA ASP A 40 1.95 11.60 -11.93
C ASP A 40 3.12 10.63 -12.15
N GLY A 41 3.30 10.24 -13.41
CA GLY A 41 4.35 9.31 -13.82
C GLY A 41 5.75 9.92 -13.70
N GLU A 42 5.90 11.23 -13.92
CA GLU A 42 7.20 11.89 -13.82
C GLU A 42 7.65 11.98 -12.36
N GLN A 43 6.75 12.43 -11.47
CA GLN A 43 7.00 12.47 -10.02
C GLN A 43 7.35 11.07 -9.46
N LEU A 44 6.64 10.02 -9.90
CA LEU A 44 6.96 8.64 -9.51
C LEU A 44 8.39 8.25 -9.86
N ILE A 45 8.84 8.60 -11.06
CA ILE A 45 10.17 8.23 -11.55
C ILE A 45 11.24 9.04 -10.83
N ASP A 46 11.03 10.32 -10.59
CA ASP A 46 11.99 11.16 -9.88
C ASP A 46 12.16 10.71 -8.44
N ALA A 47 11.06 10.43 -7.73
CA ALA A 47 11.11 9.80 -6.42
C ALA A 47 11.79 8.42 -6.46
N ALA A 48 11.61 7.63 -7.52
CA ALA A 48 12.26 6.33 -7.68
C ALA A 48 13.78 6.46 -7.85
N ARG A 49 14.27 7.46 -8.60
CA ARG A 49 15.69 7.76 -8.72
C ARG A 49 16.28 8.10 -7.35
N ILE A 50 15.64 9.00 -6.62
CA ILE A 50 16.07 9.40 -5.26
C ILE A 50 16.12 8.18 -4.33
N ALA A 51 15.08 7.34 -4.33
CA ALA A 51 15.01 6.14 -3.52
C ALA A 51 16.17 5.15 -3.82
N LEU A 52 16.46 4.94 -5.11
CA LEU A 52 17.55 4.06 -5.55
C LEU A 52 18.93 4.59 -5.11
N GLU A 53 19.15 5.91 -5.19
CA GLU A 53 20.37 6.61 -4.74
C GLU A 53 20.60 6.48 -3.24
N VAL A 54 19.55 6.60 -2.41
CA VAL A 54 19.66 6.48 -0.94
C VAL A 54 19.79 5.02 -0.46
N GLY A 55 19.75 4.05 -1.36
CA GLY A 55 19.95 2.64 -1.02
C GLY A 55 18.68 1.80 -0.84
N LEU A 56 17.50 2.32 -1.20
CA LEU A 56 16.25 1.56 -1.21
C LEU A 56 15.97 0.87 -2.56
N GLY A 57 15.45 -0.36 -2.54
CA GLY A 57 14.71 -0.89 -3.68
C GLY A 57 13.40 -0.11 -3.88
N VAL A 58 12.79 -0.19 -5.05
CA VAL A 58 11.57 0.56 -5.38
C VAL A 58 10.49 -0.33 -5.98
N TYR A 59 9.27 -0.15 -5.46
CA TYR A 59 8.02 -0.63 -6.05
C TYR A 59 7.32 0.58 -6.63
N ILE A 60 7.25 0.68 -7.96
CA ILE A 60 6.59 1.80 -8.65
C ILE A 60 5.13 1.42 -8.83
N ARG A 61 4.22 2.20 -8.24
CA ARG A 61 2.79 1.99 -8.34
C ARG A 61 2.09 3.27 -8.83
N PRO A 62 1.76 3.32 -10.13
CA PRO A 62 0.81 4.29 -10.66
C PRO A 62 -0.54 4.17 -9.95
N ASN A 63 -1.05 5.28 -9.43
CA ASN A 63 -2.32 5.36 -8.71
C ASN A 63 -3.22 6.42 -9.34
N VAL A 64 -3.93 6.01 -10.40
CA VAL A 64 -4.80 6.85 -11.22
C VAL A 64 -6.27 6.43 -11.08
N PRO A 65 -6.90 6.61 -9.89
CA PRO A 65 -8.29 6.23 -9.69
C PRO A 65 -9.21 7.00 -10.65
N GLU A 66 -10.32 6.38 -11.05
CA GLU A 66 -11.29 6.92 -12.01
C GLU A 66 -10.79 7.11 -13.45
N MET A 67 -9.53 6.85 -13.75
CA MET A 67 -9.02 6.94 -15.12
C MET A 67 -9.64 5.85 -16.01
N PRO A 68 -10.20 6.19 -17.19
CA PRO A 68 -10.71 5.21 -18.14
C PRO A 68 -9.65 4.17 -18.53
N GLN A 69 -10.06 2.91 -18.75
CA GLN A 69 -9.14 1.79 -18.95
C GLN A 69 -8.12 2.01 -20.09
N ALA A 70 -8.52 2.62 -21.20
CA ALA A 70 -7.61 2.90 -22.30
C ALA A 70 -6.49 3.88 -21.91
N GLN A 71 -6.85 4.97 -21.22
CA GLN A 71 -5.91 5.96 -20.70
C GLN A 71 -5.02 5.38 -19.60
N LEU A 72 -5.58 4.52 -18.73
CA LEU A 72 -4.82 3.81 -17.72
C LEU A 72 -3.72 2.94 -18.35
N LEU A 73 -4.02 2.23 -19.43
CA LEU A 73 -3.02 1.41 -20.13
C LEU A 73 -1.98 2.27 -20.85
N GLU A 74 -2.37 3.39 -21.43
CA GLU A 74 -1.44 4.35 -22.04
C GLU A 74 -0.48 4.94 -21.00
N HIS A 75 -1.01 5.37 -19.86
CA HIS A 75 -0.23 5.86 -18.72
C HIS A 75 0.70 4.77 -18.17
N LEU A 76 0.21 3.54 -18.01
CA LEU A 76 1.04 2.40 -17.60
C LEU A 76 2.16 2.11 -18.60
N ASN A 77 1.91 2.22 -19.91
CA ASN A 77 2.96 2.05 -20.93
C ASN A 77 4.06 3.10 -20.76
N ALA A 78 3.70 4.37 -20.54
CA ALA A 78 4.66 5.44 -20.33
C ALA A 78 5.51 5.22 -19.06
N VAL A 79 4.87 4.87 -17.94
CA VAL A 79 5.59 4.57 -16.69
C VAL A 79 6.49 3.34 -16.86
N ALA A 80 6.03 2.29 -17.56
CA ALA A 80 6.80 1.07 -17.79
C ALA A 80 8.06 1.31 -18.63
N GLU A 81 8.00 2.21 -19.61
CA GLU A 81 9.14 2.60 -20.43
C GLU A 81 10.24 3.25 -19.58
N VAL A 82 9.88 4.22 -18.74
CA VAL A 82 10.86 4.91 -17.89
C VAL A 82 11.34 4.02 -16.74
N ALA A 83 10.48 3.16 -16.19
CA ALA A 83 10.87 2.16 -15.19
C ALA A 83 11.93 1.18 -15.73
N GLU A 84 11.91 0.85 -17.02
CA GLU A 84 12.92 -0.02 -17.64
C GLU A 84 14.29 0.65 -17.69
N GLU A 85 14.35 1.97 -17.91
CA GLU A 85 15.59 2.73 -17.83
C GLU A 85 16.20 2.65 -16.42
N LEU A 86 15.37 2.86 -15.38
CA LEU A 86 15.79 2.72 -13.99
C LEU A 86 16.27 1.30 -13.67
N ARG A 87 15.55 0.27 -14.15
CA ARG A 87 15.91 -1.14 -13.94
C ARG A 87 17.23 -1.50 -14.60
N ARG A 88 17.56 -0.94 -15.77
CA ARG A 88 18.87 -1.14 -16.42
C ARG A 88 20.00 -0.52 -15.62
N ALA A 89 19.78 0.66 -15.04
CA ALA A 89 20.75 1.34 -14.19
C ALA A 89 20.91 0.68 -12.81
N HIS A 90 19.82 0.11 -12.28
CA HIS A 90 19.77 -0.54 -10.97
C HIS A 90 19.12 -1.93 -11.07
N PRO A 91 19.85 -2.94 -11.57
CA PRO A 91 19.35 -4.31 -11.68
C PRO A 91 18.80 -4.83 -10.35
N ASP A 92 17.72 -5.62 -10.42
CA ASP A 92 17.07 -6.30 -9.30
C ASP A 92 16.49 -5.41 -8.19
N ARG A 93 16.44 -4.09 -8.40
CA ARG A 93 15.94 -3.12 -7.40
C ARG A 93 14.66 -2.40 -7.80
N VAL A 94 14.11 -2.68 -8.98
CA VAL A 94 12.91 -2.02 -9.51
C VAL A 94 11.82 -3.07 -9.77
N THR A 95 10.65 -2.90 -9.16
CA THR A 95 9.45 -3.70 -9.39
C THR A 95 8.31 -2.79 -9.82
N LEU A 96 7.53 -3.20 -10.83
CA LEU A 96 6.40 -2.42 -11.35
C LEU A 96 5.07 -3.04 -10.91
N LEU A 97 4.20 -2.23 -10.31
CA LEU A 97 2.81 -2.59 -10.06
C LEU A 97 1.98 -2.09 -11.23
N VAL A 98 1.26 -2.98 -11.91
CA VAL A 98 0.34 -2.56 -12.98
C VAL A 98 -0.86 -1.76 -12.45
N GLY A 99 -1.11 -1.85 -11.14
CA GLY A 99 -2.12 -1.10 -10.41
C GLY A 99 -2.51 -1.78 -9.10
N SER A 100 -3.58 -1.28 -8.48
CA SER A 100 -4.10 -1.81 -7.23
C SER A 100 -5.63 -1.68 -7.18
N GLU A 101 -6.29 -2.75 -6.72
CA GLU A 101 -7.71 -2.84 -6.40
C GLU A 101 -8.68 -2.30 -7.48
N PHE A 102 -8.36 -2.57 -8.75
CA PHE A 102 -9.07 -2.11 -9.94
C PHE A 102 -10.58 -2.34 -9.91
N SER A 103 -11.08 -3.38 -9.22
CA SER A 103 -12.52 -3.62 -9.10
C SER A 103 -13.29 -2.39 -8.60
N HIS A 104 -12.68 -1.58 -7.74
CA HIS A 104 -13.26 -0.35 -7.22
C HIS A 104 -12.52 0.91 -7.64
N THR A 105 -11.25 0.87 -8.05
CA THR A 105 -10.51 2.08 -8.48
C THR A 105 -10.68 2.38 -9.97
N THR A 106 -10.89 1.38 -10.84
CA THR A 106 -10.93 1.56 -12.31
C THR A 106 -12.35 1.47 -12.89
N PRO A 107 -12.84 2.51 -13.60
CA PRO A 107 -14.17 2.51 -14.19
C PRO A 107 -14.43 1.30 -15.09
N GLY A 108 -15.70 0.89 -15.13
CA GLY A 108 -16.16 -0.17 -16.02
C GLY A 108 -16.08 -1.58 -15.44
N ILE A 109 -15.47 -1.85 -14.29
CA ILE A 109 -15.56 -3.18 -13.65
C ILE A 109 -16.89 -3.28 -12.87
N VAL A 110 -17.01 -2.54 -11.77
CA VAL A 110 -18.25 -2.36 -11.01
C VAL A 110 -18.95 -1.06 -11.43
N PRO A 111 -20.29 -1.04 -11.60
CA PRO A 111 -21.01 0.19 -11.93
C PRO A 111 -20.88 1.26 -10.85
N GLY A 112 -20.70 2.52 -11.25
CA GLY A 112 -20.68 3.67 -10.34
C GLY A 112 -19.65 4.72 -10.80
N PRO A 113 -19.93 6.02 -10.58
CA PRO A 113 -19.11 7.10 -11.09
C PRO A 113 -17.86 7.40 -10.23
N ARG A 114 -17.77 6.81 -9.04
CA ARG A 114 -16.67 7.05 -8.09
C ARG A 114 -16.30 5.77 -7.36
N SER A 115 -15.02 5.62 -7.06
CA SER A 115 -14.41 4.46 -6.42
C SER A 115 -15.09 4.11 -5.10
N PHE A 116 -15.34 5.12 -4.26
CA PHE A 116 -16.04 4.95 -3.00
C PHE A 116 -17.45 4.33 -3.16
N LEU A 117 -18.20 4.71 -4.20
CA LEU A 117 -19.52 4.14 -4.48
C LEU A 117 -19.41 2.69 -4.98
N ARG A 118 -18.42 2.40 -5.82
CA ARG A 118 -18.14 1.05 -6.32
C ARG A 118 -17.71 0.13 -5.18
N LEU A 119 -16.87 0.60 -4.26
CA LEU A 119 -16.48 -0.12 -3.05
C LEU A 119 -17.69 -0.44 -2.17
N LYS A 120 -18.59 0.52 -1.93
CA LYS A 120 -19.84 0.27 -1.19
C LYS A 120 -20.69 -0.82 -1.83
N LEU A 121 -20.81 -0.81 -3.16
CA LEU A 121 -21.54 -1.84 -3.90
C LEU A 121 -20.87 -3.22 -3.77
N ILE A 122 -19.55 -3.29 -3.88
CA ILE A 122 -18.79 -4.54 -3.70
C ILE A 122 -19.02 -5.11 -2.30
N LEU A 123 -18.86 -4.28 -1.26
CA LEU A 123 -19.01 -4.73 0.12
C LEU A 123 -20.43 -5.19 0.45
N ARG A 124 -21.45 -4.60 -0.20
CA ARG A 124 -22.87 -4.94 0.01
C ARG A 124 -23.34 -6.12 -0.83
N PHE A 125 -22.90 -6.23 -2.08
CA PHE A 125 -23.41 -7.16 -3.08
C PHE A 125 -22.32 -8.09 -3.66
N ARG A 126 -21.29 -8.40 -2.87
CA ARG A 126 -20.11 -9.18 -3.29
C ARG A 126 -20.46 -10.44 -4.06
N GLY A 127 -21.42 -11.24 -3.56
CA GLY A 127 -21.82 -12.50 -4.21
C GLY A 127 -22.41 -12.29 -5.60
N LEU A 128 -23.27 -11.28 -5.77
CA LEU A 128 -23.91 -10.96 -7.05
C LEU A 128 -22.92 -10.36 -8.06
N LEU A 129 -21.92 -9.60 -7.58
CA LEU A 129 -20.95 -8.94 -8.43
C LEU A 129 -19.75 -9.83 -8.79
N ARG A 130 -19.52 -10.95 -8.08
CA ARG A 130 -18.32 -11.80 -8.22
C ARG A 130 -17.99 -12.14 -9.67
N HIS A 131 -18.89 -12.81 -10.40
CA HIS A 131 -18.63 -13.21 -11.79
C HIS A 131 -18.35 -12.03 -12.72
N ARG A 132 -18.98 -10.88 -12.46
CA ARG A 132 -18.73 -9.66 -13.24
C ARG A 132 -17.34 -9.10 -12.94
N ILE A 133 -16.98 -9.02 -11.65
CA ILE A 133 -15.68 -8.55 -11.19
C ILE A 133 -14.60 -9.43 -11.79
N ASP A 134 -14.66 -10.74 -11.57
CA ASP A 134 -13.64 -11.70 -12.05
C ASP A 134 -13.43 -11.55 -13.56
N ARG A 135 -14.49 -11.67 -14.37
CA ARG A 135 -14.38 -11.58 -15.84
C ARG A 135 -13.82 -10.23 -16.32
N ARG A 136 -14.27 -9.10 -15.76
CA ARG A 136 -13.83 -7.77 -16.22
C ARG A 136 -12.43 -7.42 -15.70
N LEU A 137 -12.12 -7.84 -14.48
CA LEU A 137 -10.80 -7.68 -13.88
C LEU A 137 -9.77 -8.51 -14.62
N HIS A 138 -10.02 -9.79 -14.90
CA HIS A 138 -9.10 -10.65 -15.65
C HIS A 138 -8.77 -10.08 -17.02
N LYS A 139 -9.77 -9.58 -17.75
CA LYS A 139 -9.54 -8.91 -19.04
C LYS A 139 -8.62 -7.70 -18.90
N LEU A 140 -8.85 -6.86 -17.89
CA LEU A 140 -8.02 -5.67 -17.66
C LEU A 140 -6.60 -6.05 -17.21
N LEU A 141 -6.44 -7.01 -16.31
CA LEU A 141 -5.14 -7.46 -15.81
C LEU A 141 -4.31 -8.12 -16.92
N ALA A 142 -4.93 -8.91 -17.81
CA ALA A 142 -4.24 -9.47 -18.97
C ALA A 142 -3.73 -8.36 -19.92
N ALA A 143 -4.54 -7.32 -20.15
CA ALA A 143 -4.12 -6.16 -20.94
C ALA A 143 -3.01 -5.38 -20.24
N ALA A 144 -3.15 -5.09 -18.94
CA ALA A 144 -2.17 -4.34 -18.17
C ALA A 144 -0.82 -5.06 -18.06
N ALA A 145 -0.84 -6.39 -17.85
CA ALA A 145 0.38 -7.20 -17.86
C ALA A 145 1.05 -7.18 -19.24
N THR A 146 0.28 -7.37 -20.32
CA THR A 146 0.81 -7.27 -21.70
C THR A 146 1.45 -5.91 -21.96
N THR A 147 0.76 -4.84 -21.58
CA THR A 147 1.23 -3.46 -21.74
C THR A 147 2.52 -3.21 -20.97
N ALA A 148 2.57 -3.59 -19.69
CA ALA A 148 3.78 -3.45 -18.88
C ALA A 148 4.96 -4.24 -19.48
N ARG A 149 4.72 -5.50 -19.89
CA ARG A 149 5.76 -6.38 -20.45
C ARG A 149 6.30 -5.94 -21.80
N ALA A 150 5.54 -5.15 -22.55
CA ALA A 150 6.01 -4.60 -23.83
C ALA A 150 7.17 -3.62 -23.64
N ARG A 151 7.32 -3.03 -22.44
CA ARG A 151 8.33 -2.01 -22.13
C ARG A 151 9.27 -2.40 -21.01
N PHE A 152 8.77 -3.09 -19.99
CA PHE A 152 9.47 -3.39 -18.75
C PHE A 152 9.81 -4.88 -18.61
N HIS A 153 11.09 -5.17 -18.38
CA HIS A 153 11.61 -6.54 -18.30
C HIS A 153 12.00 -6.99 -16.88
N GLY A 154 11.66 -6.21 -15.86
CA GLY A 154 11.83 -6.58 -14.45
C GLY A 154 10.59 -7.24 -13.83
N PRO A 155 10.57 -7.44 -12.50
CA PRO A 155 9.43 -7.99 -11.77
C PRO A 155 8.14 -7.16 -11.90
N VAL A 156 7.03 -7.78 -12.29
CA VAL A 156 5.71 -7.15 -12.42
C VAL A 156 4.69 -7.82 -11.50
N THR A 157 3.87 -7.01 -10.82
CA THR A 157 2.79 -7.50 -9.95
C THR A 157 1.55 -6.60 -9.97
N TYR A 158 0.55 -6.93 -9.16
CA TYR A 158 -0.71 -6.22 -9.00
C TYR A 158 -1.15 -6.27 -7.53
N GLY A 159 -1.66 -5.17 -6.97
CA GLY A 159 -2.20 -5.13 -5.62
C GLY A 159 -3.64 -5.60 -5.56
N ALA A 160 -3.88 -6.88 -5.29
CA ALA A 160 -5.22 -7.45 -5.26
C ALA A 160 -5.95 -7.14 -3.95
N ALA A 161 -7.20 -6.67 -4.03
CA ALA A 161 -8.06 -6.57 -2.86
C ALA A 161 -8.47 -7.97 -2.36
N SER A 162 -8.79 -8.10 -1.07
CA SER A 162 -9.21 -9.38 -0.45
C SER A 162 -10.42 -10.08 -1.09
N TRP A 163 -11.15 -9.41 -1.98
CA TRP A 163 -12.29 -9.97 -2.71
C TRP A 163 -12.02 -10.32 -4.17
N GLU A 164 -10.89 -9.89 -4.71
CA GLU A 164 -10.52 -10.15 -6.09
C GLU A 164 -9.92 -11.55 -6.21
N GLN A 165 -10.37 -12.30 -7.23
CA GLN A 165 -9.74 -13.56 -7.63
C GLN A 165 -8.87 -13.24 -8.84
N VAL A 166 -7.55 -13.34 -8.68
CA VAL A 166 -6.59 -12.96 -9.72
C VAL A 166 -5.91 -14.21 -10.27
N ASP A 167 -5.81 -14.28 -11.60
CA ASP A 167 -4.88 -15.19 -12.25
C ASP A 167 -3.48 -14.57 -12.20
N TRP A 168 -2.58 -15.22 -11.45
CA TRP A 168 -1.21 -14.75 -11.25
C TRP A 168 -0.26 -15.19 -12.36
N SER A 169 -0.70 -16.04 -13.30
CA SER A 169 0.13 -16.55 -14.40
C SER A 169 0.94 -15.47 -15.14
N PRO A 170 0.41 -14.28 -15.49
CA PRO A 170 1.15 -13.25 -16.22
C PRO A 170 2.09 -12.37 -15.34
N PHE A 171 2.05 -12.51 -14.02
CA PHE A 171 2.81 -11.72 -13.04
C PHE A 171 3.98 -12.51 -12.46
N ASP A 172 4.98 -11.82 -11.89
CA ASP A 172 6.12 -12.50 -11.23
C ASP A 172 5.90 -12.70 -9.74
N LEU A 173 5.07 -11.85 -9.13
CA LEU A 173 4.78 -11.85 -7.70
C LEU A 173 3.28 -11.84 -7.47
N VAL A 174 2.86 -12.47 -6.37
CA VAL A 174 1.48 -12.42 -5.88
C VAL A 174 1.36 -11.21 -4.95
N GLY A 175 0.70 -10.15 -5.38
CA GLY A 175 0.51 -8.92 -4.60
C GLY A 175 -0.87 -8.83 -3.96
N VAL A 176 -0.96 -8.69 -2.64
CA VAL A 176 -2.25 -8.65 -1.94
C VAL A 176 -2.32 -7.52 -0.93
N SER A 177 -3.32 -6.65 -1.05
CA SER A 177 -3.71 -5.69 -0.02
C SER A 177 -4.48 -6.44 1.07
N LEU A 178 -3.84 -6.68 2.21
CA LEU A 178 -4.32 -7.62 3.22
C LEU A 178 -4.48 -6.95 4.59
N TYR A 179 -5.70 -6.47 4.85
CA TYR A 179 -6.04 -5.85 6.12
C TYR A 179 -6.72 -6.83 7.08
N ARG A 180 -6.20 -6.94 8.30
CA ARG A 180 -6.83 -7.65 9.42
C ARG A 180 -7.90 -6.75 10.03
N GLY A 181 -9.01 -7.36 10.44
CA GLY A 181 -10.06 -6.67 11.16
C GLY A 181 -10.99 -7.68 11.83
N ARG A 182 -12.04 -7.18 12.46
CA ARG A 182 -12.96 -8.01 13.27
C ARG A 182 -13.55 -9.21 12.53
N ARG A 183 -13.85 -9.07 11.23
CA ARG A 183 -14.52 -10.12 10.44
C ARG A 183 -13.61 -11.29 10.05
N ASN A 184 -12.31 -11.06 9.97
CA ASN A 184 -11.35 -12.08 9.53
C ASN A 184 -10.29 -12.38 10.60
N HIS A 185 -10.37 -11.78 11.79
CA HIS A 185 -9.36 -11.94 12.84
C HIS A 185 -9.01 -13.41 13.13
N THR A 186 -10.02 -14.27 13.26
CA THR A 186 -9.83 -15.71 13.56
C THR A 186 -9.32 -16.52 12.37
N THR A 187 -9.52 -16.06 11.14
CA THR A 187 -9.13 -16.76 9.90
C THR A 187 -7.95 -16.11 9.20
N TYR A 188 -7.39 -15.04 9.78
CA TYR A 188 -6.37 -14.23 9.13
C TYR A 188 -5.05 -14.98 8.95
N LEU A 189 -4.62 -15.71 9.98
CA LEU A 189 -3.45 -16.58 9.94
C LEU A 189 -3.57 -17.65 8.84
N ASP A 190 -4.70 -18.37 8.82
CA ASP A 190 -4.95 -19.39 7.80
C ASP A 190 -4.99 -18.80 6.39
N ARG A 191 -5.46 -17.55 6.26
CA ARG A 191 -5.43 -16.84 4.98
C ARG A 191 -3.99 -16.55 4.53
N VAL A 192 -3.12 -16.08 5.42
CA VAL A 192 -1.69 -15.86 5.10
C VAL A 192 -1.02 -17.17 4.70
N ARG A 193 -1.21 -18.23 5.50
CA ARG A 193 -0.67 -19.57 5.19
C ARG A 193 -1.13 -20.10 3.84
N THR A 194 -2.41 -19.94 3.55
CA THR A 194 -3.00 -20.36 2.27
C THR A 194 -2.41 -19.57 1.11
N LEU A 195 -2.21 -18.25 1.27
CA LEU A 195 -1.56 -17.45 0.23
C LEU A 195 -0.14 -17.94 -0.06
N VAL A 196 0.68 -18.17 0.97
CA VAL A 196 2.06 -18.63 0.79
C VAL A 196 2.13 -20.06 0.25
N ARG A 197 1.30 -20.97 0.78
CA ARG A 197 1.31 -22.40 0.39
C ARG A 197 0.76 -22.64 -1.02
N ASP A 198 -0.30 -21.94 -1.41
CA ASP A 198 -1.04 -22.25 -2.66
C ASP A 198 -0.47 -21.50 -3.87
N ASN A 199 0.63 -20.76 -3.74
CA ASN A 199 1.27 -20.05 -4.84
C ASN A 199 2.76 -20.40 -4.92
N ASP A 200 3.20 -20.83 -6.10
CA ASP A 200 4.63 -21.09 -6.37
C ASP A 200 5.45 -19.80 -6.53
N LYS A 201 4.77 -18.65 -6.66
CA LYS A 201 5.38 -17.32 -6.84
C LYS A 201 5.53 -16.61 -5.50
N PRO A 202 6.56 -15.78 -5.30
CA PRO A 202 6.73 -15.04 -4.05
C PRO A 202 5.51 -14.16 -3.73
N VAL A 203 5.02 -14.27 -2.50
CA VAL A 203 3.86 -13.52 -2.01
C VAL A 203 4.31 -12.23 -1.34
N VAL A 204 3.77 -11.10 -1.78
CA VAL A 204 4.01 -9.77 -1.24
C VAL A 204 2.70 -9.20 -0.70
N ILE A 205 2.69 -8.82 0.57
CA ILE A 205 1.59 -8.04 1.14
C ILE A 205 1.81 -6.58 0.75
N THR A 206 1.09 -6.12 -0.27
CA THR A 206 1.29 -4.80 -0.88
C THR A 206 0.77 -3.68 0.00
N GLU A 207 -0.18 -3.96 0.90
CA GLU A 207 -0.65 -2.99 1.89
C GLU A 207 -1.19 -3.69 3.14
N PHE A 208 -0.85 -3.15 4.31
CA PHE A 208 -1.53 -3.42 5.57
C PHE A 208 -1.35 -2.24 6.54
N GLY A 209 -2.33 -2.02 7.41
CA GLY A 209 -2.27 -0.99 8.44
C GLY A 209 -3.61 -0.77 9.13
N CYS A 210 -3.64 0.16 10.08
CA CYS A 210 -4.86 0.70 10.69
C CYS A 210 -4.62 2.14 11.15
N GLY A 211 -5.68 2.80 11.61
CA GLY A 211 -5.60 4.10 12.28
C GLY A 211 -5.02 4.01 13.70
N ALA A 212 -4.82 5.17 14.33
CA ALA A 212 -4.27 5.35 15.67
C ALA A 212 -5.35 5.79 16.68
N PHE A 213 -6.41 4.97 16.81
CA PHE A 213 -7.47 5.18 17.79
C PHE A 213 -7.94 3.86 18.40
N THR A 214 -8.57 3.93 19.57
CA THR A 214 -9.10 2.74 20.24
C THR A 214 -10.10 1.99 19.35
N GLY A 215 -9.79 0.73 19.03
CA GLY A 215 -10.60 -0.13 18.15
C GLY A 215 -10.28 -0.02 16.65
N ALA A 216 -9.22 0.68 16.26
CA ALA A 216 -8.76 0.74 14.87
C ALA A 216 -8.28 -0.62 14.33
N ASP A 217 -7.67 -1.44 15.18
CA ASP A 217 -7.26 -2.83 14.90
C ASP A 217 -8.42 -3.73 14.46
N LEU A 218 -9.61 -3.50 14.99
CA LEU A 218 -10.84 -4.21 14.61
C LEU A 218 -11.44 -3.70 13.28
N ARG A 219 -11.00 -2.52 12.81
CA ARG A 219 -11.46 -1.91 11.56
C ARG A 219 -10.51 -2.15 10.40
N GLY A 220 -9.20 -2.24 10.63
CA GLY A 220 -8.19 -2.41 9.58
C GLY A 220 -8.33 -1.32 8.51
N ALA A 221 -8.54 -1.75 7.25
CA ALA A 221 -8.84 -0.87 6.11
C ALA A 221 -10.00 0.10 6.37
N GLY A 222 -10.94 -0.21 7.27
CA GLY A 222 -12.07 0.64 7.61
C GLY A 222 -11.77 1.80 8.57
N SER A 223 -10.50 2.06 8.92
CA SER A 223 -10.11 3.10 9.88
C SER A 223 -10.54 4.49 9.43
N PHE A 224 -10.36 4.84 8.16
CA PHE A 224 -10.79 6.12 7.58
C PHE A 224 -12.30 6.39 7.67
N GLN A 225 -13.13 5.36 7.91
CA GLN A 225 -14.59 5.49 7.95
C GLN A 225 -15.10 6.24 9.18
N ILE A 226 -14.25 6.49 10.18
CA ILE A 226 -14.63 7.33 11.32
C ILE A 226 -14.71 8.81 10.92
N VAL A 227 -14.10 9.22 9.80
CA VAL A 227 -14.16 10.60 9.31
C VAL A 227 -15.49 10.89 8.61
N ASN A 228 -16.16 11.95 9.04
CA ASN A 228 -17.29 12.53 8.33
C ASN A 228 -16.85 13.51 7.24
N TRP A 229 -16.56 12.98 6.06
CA TRP A 229 -16.24 13.74 4.86
C TRP A 229 -17.38 14.62 4.32
N PHE A 230 -18.59 14.50 4.87
CA PHE A 230 -19.73 15.35 4.51
C PHE A 230 -19.92 16.54 5.47
N ALA A 231 -19.11 16.64 6.52
CA ALA A 231 -19.05 17.84 7.35
C ALA A 231 -18.05 18.84 6.78
N ASP A 232 -18.26 20.13 7.08
CA ASP A 232 -17.34 21.20 6.73
C ASP A 232 -16.95 21.96 8.03
N PRO A 233 -15.68 21.88 8.48
CA PRO A 233 -14.64 21.01 7.94
C PRO A 233 -14.92 19.52 8.24
N PRO A 234 -14.25 18.58 7.54
CA PRO A 234 -14.33 17.15 7.85
C PRO A 234 -13.97 16.89 9.32
N ARG A 235 -14.72 16.03 9.98
CA ARG A 235 -14.57 15.76 11.42
C ARG A 235 -14.84 14.32 11.79
N ILE A 236 -14.28 13.86 12.90
CA ILE A 236 -14.46 12.50 13.42
C ILE A 236 -15.89 12.30 13.92
N ARG A 237 -16.49 11.16 13.56
CA ARG A 237 -17.79 10.72 14.05
C ARG A 237 -17.64 10.09 15.42
N ALA A 238 -18.48 10.50 16.37
CA ALA A 238 -18.50 9.93 17.72
C ALA A 238 -17.14 10.00 18.43
N ASP A 239 -17.06 9.37 19.59
CA ASP A 239 -15.84 9.32 20.38
C ASP A 239 -14.93 8.18 19.89
N HIS A 240 -13.76 8.57 19.40
CA HIS A 240 -12.67 7.69 19.00
C HIS A 240 -11.37 8.26 19.58
N PRO A 241 -11.05 7.97 20.85
CA PRO A 241 -9.85 8.49 21.49
C PRO A 241 -8.59 8.08 20.73
N ARG A 242 -7.64 9.00 20.59
CA ARG A 242 -6.34 8.72 19.97
C ARG A 242 -5.61 7.68 20.81
N ASP A 243 -5.12 6.64 20.14
CA ASP A 243 -4.40 5.54 20.75
C ASP A 243 -3.40 4.98 19.74
N GLU A 244 -2.17 5.50 19.78
CA GLU A 244 -1.09 5.07 18.89
C GLU A 244 -0.56 3.67 19.25
N THR A 245 -0.78 3.21 20.49
CA THR A 245 -0.36 1.87 20.92
C THR A 245 -1.11 0.79 20.14
N VAL A 246 -2.38 1.03 19.80
CA VAL A 246 -3.20 0.13 18.97
C VAL A 246 -2.59 -0.02 17.57
N GLN A 247 -2.21 1.09 16.94
CA GLN A 247 -1.58 1.07 15.62
C GLN A 247 -0.22 0.36 15.67
N ALA A 248 0.62 0.73 16.64
CA ALA A 248 1.95 0.13 16.81
C ALA A 248 1.88 -1.39 17.02
N ARG A 249 1.03 -1.85 17.94
CA ARG A 249 0.81 -3.29 18.19
C ARG A 249 0.28 -4.01 16.95
N TYR A 250 -0.69 -3.42 16.25
CA TYR A 250 -1.26 -4.01 15.04
C TYR A 250 -0.19 -4.23 13.97
N LEU A 251 0.67 -3.24 13.71
CA LEU A 251 1.75 -3.37 12.73
C LEU A 251 2.81 -4.39 13.18
N ALA A 252 3.21 -4.36 14.44
CA ALA A 252 4.17 -5.31 15.01
C ALA A 252 3.72 -6.76 14.84
N GLU A 253 2.48 -7.07 15.24
CA GLU A 253 1.92 -8.43 15.15
C GLU A 253 1.86 -8.92 13.70
N LEU A 254 1.51 -8.05 12.75
CA LEU A 254 1.43 -8.43 11.34
C LEU A 254 2.81 -8.58 10.69
N ILE A 255 3.78 -7.73 11.02
CA ILE A 255 5.17 -7.87 10.57
C ILE A 255 5.75 -9.21 11.07
N ASP A 256 5.59 -9.53 12.35
CA ASP A 256 6.04 -10.80 12.93
C ASP A 256 5.35 -12.00 12.26
N LEU A 257 4.04 -11.90 12.02
CA LEU A 257 3.26 -12.93 11.34
C LEU A 257 3.78 -13.20 9.92
N TYR A 258 4.01 -12.15 9.13
CA TYR A 258 4.48 -12.29 7.75
C TYR A 258 5.88 -12.89 7.70
N ASP A 259 6.76 -12.49 8.61
CA ASP A 259 8.11 -13.06 8.74
C ASP A 259 8.06 -14.56 9.09
N ALA A 260 7.23 -14.94 10.06
CA ALA A 260 7.09 -16.31 10.51
C ALA A 260 6.47 -17.24 9.47
N GLU A 261 5.49 -16.76 8.69
CA GLU A 261 4.76 -17.57 7.72
C GLU A 261 5.38 -17.55 6.31
N GLY A 262 6.59 -16.99 6.16
CA GLY A 262 7.36 -17.08 4.91
C GLY A 262 6.87 -16.17 3.79
N VAL A 263 6.19 -15.07 4.12
CA VAL A 263 5.87 -14.02 3.14
C VAL A 263 7.17 -13.45 2.58
N HIS A 264 7.22 -13.16 1.28
CA HIS A 264 8.43 -12.62 0.64
C HIS A 264 8.70 -11.17 1.06
N GLY A 265 7.63 -10.38 1.12
CA GLY A 265 7.70 -8.95 1.42
C GLY A 265 6.40 -8.39 1.97
N CYS A 266 6.50 -7.32 2.74
CA CYS A 266 5.32 -6.58 3.19
C CYS A 266 5.55 -5.07 3.18
N PHE A 267 4.50 -4.32 2.89
CA PHE A 267 4.52 -2.86 2.88
C PHE A 267 3.53 -2.30 3.91
N VAL A 268 4.07 -1.67 4.96
CA VAL A 268 3.26 -0.85 5.86
C VAL A 268 2.65 0.27 5.04
N PHE A 269 1.33 0.38 5.05
CA PHE A 269 0.62 1.51 4.46
C PHE A 269 0.29 2.47 5.62
N THR A 270 0.91 3.64 5.75
CA THR A 270 1.94 4.27 4.86
C THR A 270 2.92 5.14 5.68
N TYR A 271 3.93 5.78 5.08
CA TYR A 271 4.87 6.66 5.79
C TYR A 271 4.16 7.88 6.41
N ALA A 272 3.55 8.73 5.58
CA ALA A 272 2.81 9.91 5.99
C ALA A 272 1.51 10.05 5.19
N MET A 273 0.53 10.80 5.73
CA MET A 273 -0.72 11.13 5.05
C MET A 273 -1.08 12.61 5.29
N PRO A 274 -0.51 13.56 4.53
CA PRO A 274 -0.78 15.00 4.72
C PRO A 274 -2.26 15.37 4.63
N ASP A 275 -3.05 14.67 3.81
CA ASP A 275 -4.51 14.82 3.71
C ASP A 275 -5.28 14.46 4.99
N PHE A 276 -4.61 13.87 5.97
CA PHE A 276 -5.14 13.53 7.29
C PHE A 276 -4.35 14.30 8.35
N PRO A 277 -4.52 15.63 8.45
CA PRO A 277 -3.71 16.45 9.33
C PRO A 277 -3.97 16.13 10.80
N HIS A 278 -2.91 16.23 11.59
CA HIS A 278 -2.96 16.19 13.04
C HIS A 278 -3.40 17.54 13.60
N ARG A 279 -4.34 17.49 14.55
CA ARG A 279 -4.84 18.67 15.27
C ARG A 279 -5.02 18.35 16.75
N ASP A 280 -4.83 19.36 17.60
CA ASP A 280 -5.02 19.20 19.05
C ASP A 280 -6.49 18.95 19.43
N ALA A 281 -7.43 19.52 18.66
CA ALA A 281 -8.86 19.31 18.82
C ALA A 281 -9.25 17.88 18.38
N PRO A 282 -9.68 16.98 19.28
CA PRO A 282 -9.88 15.55 18.96
C PRO A 282 -10.91 15.26 17.88
N GLU A 283 -11.89 16.13 17.69
CA GLU A 283 -12.92 16.03 16.64
C GLU A 283 -12.38 16.37 15.25
N PHE A 284 -11.27 17.10 15.16
CA PHE A 284 -10.64 17.50 13.90
C PHE A 284 -9.26 16.86 13.68
N ASP A 285 -8.77 16.05 14.62
CA ASP A 285 -7.59 15.20 14.47
C ASP A 285 -7.89 14.08 13.46
N LEU A 286 -7.73 14.35 12.17
CA LEU A 286 -7.97 13.37 11.11
C LEU A 286 -6.85 12.32 11.06
N ASP A 287 -5.65 12.70 11.49
CA ASP A 287 -4.47 11.85 11.54
C ASP A 287 -4.71 10.52 12.26
N LYS A 288 -5.52 10.49 13.33
CA LYS A 288 -5.85 9.22 14.01
C LYS A 288 -6.65 8.26 13.12
N ALA A 289 -7.43 8.76 12.16
CA ALA A 289 -8.12 7.92 11.18
C ALA A 289 -7.21 7.51 10.01
N GLY A 290 -6.12 8.25 9.80
CA GLY A 290 -5.09 7.99 8.79
C GLY A 290 -4.16 6.83 9.19
N PHE A 291 -3.51 6.26 8.20
CA PHE A 291 -2.66 5.07 8.34
C PHE A 291 -1.17 5.41 8.45
N GLY A 292 -0.80 6.69 8.29
CA GLY A 292 0.58 7.17 8.39
C GLY A 292 1.24 6.75 9.72
N VAL A 293 2.51 6.39 9.67
CA VAL A 293 3.38 6.23 10.87
C VAL A 293 3.98 7.56 11.32
N ILE A 294 3.96 8.57 10.45
CA ILE A 294 4.22 9.98 10.74
C ILE A 294 2.87 10.73 10.75
N ALA A 295 2.65 11.54 11.78
CA ALA A 295 1.60 12.54 11.81
C ALA A 295 2.12 13.85 11.19
N VAL A 296 1.28 14.51 10.39
CA VAL A 296 1.62 15.78 9.72
C VAL A 296 0.65 16.85 10.22
N THR A 297 1.16 17.95 10.77
CA THR A 297 0.32 19.09 11.19
C THR A 297 0.01 20.02 10.02
N GLU A 298 -0.93 20.96 10.20
CA GLU A 298 -1.33 21.88 9.12
C GLU A 298 -0.20 22.80 8.61
N ASP A 299 0.83 23.03 9.43
CA ASP A 299 2.03 23.77 9.08
C ASP A 299 3.13 22.90 8.43
N GLY A 300 2.84 21.62 8.15
CA GLY A 300 3.77 20.67 7.55
C GLY A 300 4.74 20.01 8.54
N THR A 301 4.60 20.24 9.86
CA THR A 301 5.51 19.60 10.83
C THR A 301 5.26 18.09 10.91
N HIS A 302 6.34 17.32 10.72
CA HIS A 302 6.33 15.86 10.87
C HIS A 302 6.53 15.46 12.34
N ARG A 303 5.67 14.57 12.85
CA ARG A 303 5.75 14.00 14.20
C ARG A 303 5.67 12.47 14.14
N PRO A 304 6.73 11.74 14.50
CA PRO A 304 6.67 10.28 14.55
C PRO A 304 5.62 9.79 15.55
N LYS A 305 4.74 8.88 15.10
CA LYS A 305 3.83 8.15 15.99
C LYS A 305 4.58 7.01 16.67
N GLN A 306 4.00 6.42 17.72
CA GLN A 306 4.54 5.20 18.33
C GLN A 306 4.69 4.05 17.31
N ALA A 307 3.84 4.01 16.28
CA ALA A 307 3.94 3.06 15.18
C ALA A 307 5.27 3.16 14.41
N PHE A 308 5.83 4.37 14.24
CA PHE A 308 7.15 4.56 13.61
C PHE A 308 8.23 3.82 14.39
N SER A 309 8.29 4.06 15.71
CA SER A 309 9.30 3.46 16.60
C SER A 309 9.17 1.94 16.64
N GLU A 310 7.95 1.41 16.67
CA GLU A 310 7.73 -0.03 16.70
C GLU A 310 8.08 -0.69 15.35
N VAL A 311 7.75 -0.08 14.21
CA VAL A 311 8.18 -0.59 12.89
C VAL A 311 9.70 -0.56 12.76
N ALA A 312 10.36 0.55 13.12
CA ALA A 312 11.81 0.69 13.14
C ALA A 312 12.46 -0.43 13.96
N ARG A 313 11.98 -0.66 15.18
CA ARG A 313 12.48 -1.72 16.06
C ARG A 313 12.35 -3.10 15.42
N ARG A 314 11.18 -3.45 14.87
CA ARG A 314 10.93 -4.76 14.24
C ARG A 314 11.82 -5.00 13.03
N TYR A 315 11.90 -4.02 12.13
CA TYR A 315 12.73 -4.11 10.95
C TYR A 315 14.23 -4.12 11.31
N GLY A 316 14.66 -3.33 12.29
CA GLY A 316 16.03 -3.34 12.83
C GLY A 316 16.42 -4.69 13.44
N ASP A 317 15.57 -5.27 14.29
CA ASP A 317 15.77 -6.59 14.89
C ASP A 317 15.91 -7.70 13.83
N MET A 318 15.15 -7.61 12.73
CA MET A 318 15.30 -8.52 11.59
C MET A 318 16.61 -8.29 10.82
N ALA A 319 17.08 -7.05 10.71
CA ALA A 319 18.36 -6.72 10.07
C ALA A 319 19.51 -7.43 10.78
N LEU A 320 19.52 -7.33 12.12
CA LEU A 320 20.57 -7.88 12.97
C LEU A 320 20.58 -9.42 12.94
N ARG A 321 19.39 -10.04 12.89
CA ARG A 321 19.25 -11.50 12.74
C ARG A 321 19.84 -12.02 11.43
N ARG A 322 19.82 -11.24 10.35
CA ARG A 322 20.39 -11.62 9.04
C ARG A 322 21.92 -11.66 9.02
N VAL A 323 22.56 -10.86 9.87
CA VAL A 323 24.03 -10.68 9.92
C VAL A 323 24.68 -11.66 10.91
N SER A 324 23.89 -12.26 11.79
CA SER A 324 24.37 -13.25 12.76
C SER A 324 24.51 -14.63 12.10
N PRO A 325 25.68 -15.30 12.20
CA PRO A 325 25.98 -16.55 11.49
C PRO A 325 25.19 -17.77 11.95
#